data_AF-M7ZDL7-F1
#
_entry.id   AF-M7ZDL7-F1
#
_cell.length_a   1.000
_cell.length_b   1.000
_cell.length_c   1.000
_cell.angle_alpha   90.00
_cell.angle_beta   90.00
_cell.angle_gamma   90.00
#
_symmetry.space_group_name_H-M   'P 1'
#
loop_
_entity.id
_entity.type
_entity.pdbx_description
1 polymer ?
#
loop_
_entity_poly.entity_id
_entity_poly.type
_entity_poly.pdbx_seq_one_letter_code
_entity_poly.pdbx_strand_id
1 'polypeptide(L)'
;MSQGQPRRPEGGEAMQADRPIKYGDVFDVSGELAAQPVAPRDAAMLQSAENEDARSKLPADKGATREDAERVVSAEMRNKLDLTTTPGGVAEAVTTAARLNQERP
;
A
#
# COMPACT_ATOMS: atom_id res chain seq x y z
N MET A 1 33.88 -0.92 -45.73
CA MET A 1 33.70 -2.27 -45.17
C MET A 1 32.80 -2.15 -43.95
N SER A 2 31.54 -2.58 -44.06
CA SER A 2 30.52 -2.49 -43.01
C SER A 2 30.11 -3.92 -42.67
N GLN A 3 30.46 -4.38 -41.47
CA GLN A 3 30.02 -5.65 -40.92
C GLN A 3 28.55 -5.47 -40.50
N GLY A 4 27.62 -5.97 -41.31
CA GLY A 4 26.21 -6.01 -40.96
C GLY A 4 25.98 -7.00 -39.81
N GLN A 5 25.40 -6.52 -38.71
CA GLN A 5 25.00 -7.39 -37.61
C GLN A 5 24.00 -8.46 -38.11
N PRO A 6 24.16 -9.73 -37.68
CA PRO A 6 23.26 -10.81 -38.09
C PRO A 6 21.88 -10.61 -37.45
N ARG A 7 20.84 -10.53 -38.29
CA ARG A 7 19.44 -10.48 -37.82
C ARG A 7 19.02 -11.87 -37.31
N ARG A 8 18.42 -11.88 -36.13
CA ARG A 8 17.81 -13.06 -35.49
C ARG A 8 16.73 -13.66 -36.41
N PRO A 9 16.68 -14.99 -36.62
CA PRO A 9 15.67 -15.61 -37.45
C PRO A 9 14.27 -15.37 -36.88
N GLU A 10 13.38 -14.85 -37.73
CA GLU A 10 11.98 -14.61 -37.43
C GLU A 10 11.23 -15.94 -37.47
N GLY A 11 11.01 -16.52 -36.30
CA GLY A 11 10.25 -17.76 -36.15
C GLY A 11 9.73 -17.90 -34.73
N GLY A 12 8.54 -17.36 -34.46
CA GLY A 12 7.63 -17.90 -33.43
C GLY A 12 7.38 -17.13 -32.13
N GLU A 13 8.19 -16.13 -31.73
CA GLU A 13 8.11 -15.63 -30.33
C GLU A 13 8.10 -14.09 -30.16
N ALA A 14 8.08 -13.33 -31.26
CA ALA A 14 8.22 -11.87 -31.21
C ALA A 14 6.96 -11.08 -30.76
N MET A 15 5.84 -11.74 -30.49
CA MET A 15 4.58 -11.05 -30.13
C MET A 15 4.31 -10.94 -28.62
N GLN A 16 5.19 -11.49 -27.77
CA GLN A 16 5.00 -11.51 -26.30
C GLN A 16 5.94 -10.58 -25.53
N ALA A 17 6.84 -9.84 -26.20
CA ALA A 17 7.85 -9.00 -25.54
C ALA A 17 7.31 -7.69 -24.93
N ASP A 18 6.05 -7.33 -25.21
CA ASP A 18 5.42 -6.09 -24.73
C ASP A 18 4.38 -6.34 -23.61
N ARG A 19 4.27 -7.59 -23.12
CA ARG A 19 3.39 -7.90 -22.00
C ARG A 19 4.11 -7.58 -20.68
N PRO A 20 3.44 -6.95 -19.71
CA PRO A 20 4.00 -6.78 -18.38
C PRO A 20 4.35 -8.15 -17.79
N ILE A 21 5.61 -8.31 -17.36
CA ILE A 21 6.08 -9.52 -16.66
C ILE A 21 5.17 -9.75 -15.45
N LYS A 22 4.54 -10.92 -15.41
CA LYS A 22 3.66 -11.35 -14.33
C LYS A 22 4.47 -12.13 -13.30
N TYR A 23 3.94 -12.19 -12.08
CA TYR A 23 4.56 -12.96 -11.00
C TYR A 23 4.82 -14.44 -11.39
N GLY A 24 3.91 -15.05 -12.15
CA GLY A 24 4.06 -16.41 -12.68
C GLY A 24 5.09 -16.56 -13.82
N ASP A 25 5.65 -15.48 -14.36
CA ASP A 25 6.77 -15.55 -15.30
C ASP A 25 8.12 -15.66 -14.55
N VAL A 26 8.17 -15.25 -13.27
CA VAL A 26 9.39 -15.22 -12.45
C VAL A 26 9.49 -16.43 -11.53
N PHE A 27 8.35 -16.87 -10.99
CA PHE A 27 8.25 -18.05 -10.17
C PHE A 27 7.51 -19.13 -10.95
N ASP A 28 8.05 -20.35 -10.99
CA ASP A 28 7.38 -21.51 -11.58
C ASP A 28 6.22 -21.96 -10.69
N VAL A 29 5.14 -21.18 -10.72
CA VAL A 29 3.90 -21.43 -10.00
C VAL A 29 2.96 -22.19 -10.93
N SER A 30 3.25 -23.49 -11.09
CA SER A 30 2.43 -24.42 -11.86
C SER A 30 1.91 -25.52 -10.95
N GLY A 31 0.64 -25.94 -11.12
CA GLY A 31 0.03 -27.03 -10.34
C GLY A 31 -1.45 -26.86 -10.04
N GLU A 32 -2.10 -27.95 -9.64
CA GLU A 32 -3.54 -28.02 -9.39
C GLU A 32 -4.01 -27.02 -8.31
N LEU A 33 -3.17 -26.78 -7.29
CA LEU A 33 -3.44 -25.81 -6.22
C LEU A 33 -3.45 -24.36 -6.73
N ALA A 34 -2.68 -24.04 -7.77
CA ALA A 34 -2.67 -22.69 -8.34
C ALA A 34 -3.98 -22.37 -9.08
N ALA A 35 -4.69 -23.40 -9.54
CA ALA A 35 -5.99 -23.25 -10.22
C ALA A 35 -7.18 -23.24 -9.25
N GLN A 36 -6.95 -23.53 -7.96
CA GLN A 36 -8.01 -23.61 -6.96
C GLN A 36 -8.14 -22.27 -6.23
N PRO A 37 -9.23 -21.51 -6.45
CA PRO A 37 -9.46 -20.30 -5.68
C PRO A 37 -9.71 -20.66 -4.21
N VAL A 38 -9.23 -19.82 -3.30
CA VAL A 38 -9.51 -19.97 -1.87
C VAL A 38 -11.02 -19.88 -1.64
N ALA A 39 -11.59 -20.86 -0.94
CA ALA A 39 -13.02 -20.84 -0.65
C ALA A 39 -13.37 -19.61 0.22
N PRO A 40 -14.57 -19.00 0.04
CA PRO A 40 -14.94 -17.81 0.80
C PRO A 40 -14.82 -17.95 2.32
N ARG A 41 -15.09 -19.16 2.85
CA ARG A 41 -14.95 -19.46 4.28
C ARG A 41 -13.51 -19.41 4.77
N ASP A 42 -12.58 -19.93 3.97
CA ASP A 42 -11.16 -19.98 4.32
C ASP A 42 -10.54 -18.58 4.19
N ALA A 43 -10.93 -17.82 3.15
CA ALA A 43 -10.55 -16.42 3.01
C ALA A 43 -11.03 -15.59 4.21
N ALA A 44 -12.27 -15.81 4.66
CA ALA A 44 -12.80 -15.15 5.86
C ALA A 44 -12.05 -15.53 7.13
N MET A 45 -11.58 -16.78 7.25
CA MET A 45 -10.74 -17.20 8.38
C MET A 45 -9.37 -16.51 8.37
N LEU A 46 -8.73 -16.40 7.20
CA LEU A 46 -7.47 -15.68 7.05
C LEU A 46 -7.63 -14.19 7.38
N GLN A 47 -8.68 -13.55 6.84
CA GLN A 47 -8.99 -12.15 7.15
C GLN A 47 -9.26 -11.94 8.64
N SER A 48 -9.95 -12.89 9.30
CA SER A 48 -10.20 -12.82 10.73
C SER A 48 -8.90 -12.90 11.53
N ALA A 49 -7.99 -13.81 11.15
CA ALA A 49 -6.69 -13.93 11.80
C ALA A 49 -5.84 -12.65 11.65
N GLU A 50 -5.83 -12.02 10.46
CA GLU A 50 -5.15 -10.73 10.27
C GLU A 50 -5.76 -9.62 11.12
N ASN A 51 -7.09 -9.54 11.18
CA ASN A 51 -7.77 -8.53 12.01
C ASN A 51 -7.47 -8.72 13.50
N GLU A 52 -7.39 -9.96 13.99
CA GLU A 52 -7.03 -10.24 15.38
C GLU A 52 -5.57 -9.88 15.69
N ASP A 53 -4.62 -10.20 14.78
CA ASP A 53 -3.22 -9.79 14.94
C ASP A 53 -3.06 -8.25 14.90
N ALA A 54 -3.73 -7.58 13.97
CA ALA A 54 -3.75 -6.13 13.88
C ALA A 54 -4.35 -5.51 15.14
N ARG A 55 -5.47 -6.06 15.65
CA ARG A 55 -6.12 -5.61 16.88
C ARG A 55 -5.27 -5.86 18.13
N SER A 56 -4.46 -6.92 18.14
CA SER A 56 -3.52 -7.17 19.24
C SER A 56 -2.34 -6.21 19.22
N LYS A 57 -1.89 -5.79 18.04
CA LYS A 57 -0.70 -4.92 17.86
C LYS A 57 -1.04 -3.44 17.93
N LEU A 58 -2.26 -3.07 17.59
CA LEU A 58 -2.75 -1.72 17.70
C LEU A 58 -3.54 -1.60 19.02
N PRO A 59 -3.12 -0.75 19.97
CA PRO A 59 -3.95 -0.47 21.14
C PRO A 59 -5.32 0.01 20.66
N ALA A 60 -6.36 -0.25 21.45
CA ALA A 60 -7.74 0.17 21.17
C ALA A 60 -7.82 1.62 20.67
N ASP A 61 -8.86 1.95 19.90
CA ASP A 61 -9.07 3.27 19.27
C ASP A 61 -8.58 4.40 20.17
N LYS A 62 -7.41 4.95 19.82
CA LYS A 62 -6.79 6.05 20.55
C LYS A 62 -7.35 7.35 19.98
N GLY A 63 -8.09 8.09 20.80
CA GLY A 63 -8.54 9.43 20.45
C GLY A 63 -7.35 10.33 20.12
N ALA A 64 -7.51 11.19 19.10
CA ALA A 64 -6.50 12.17 18.74
C ALA A 64 -6.13 13.02 19.96
N THR A 65 -4.84 13.08 20.29
CA THR A 65 -4.30 13.92 21.37
C THR A 65 -3.68 15.19 20.80
N ARG A 66 -3.41 16.15 21.69
CA ARG A 66 -2.68 17.37 21.32
C ARG A 66 -1.29 17.06 20.74
N GLU A 67 -0.59 16.10 21.32
CA GLU A 67 0.74 15.69 20.83
C GLU A 67 0.65 15.10 19.41
N ASP A 68 -0.37 14.28 19.15
CA ASP A 68 -0.60 13.72 17.81
C ASP A 68 -0.83 14.86 16.78
N ALA A 69 -1.62 15.89 17.15
CA ALA A 69 -1.85 17.05 16.29
C ALA A 69 -0.55 17.82 15.99
N GLU A 70 0.30 18.06 16.98
CA GLU A 70 1.58 18.76 16.81
C GLU A 70 2.56 17.96 15.92
N ARG A 71 2.55 16.63 16.05
CA ARG A 71 3.35 15.75 15.20
C ARG A 71 2.87 15.77 13.76
N VAL A 72 1.56 15.77 13.52
CA VAL A 72 0.97 15.88 12.18
C VAL A 72 1.28 17.23 11.54
N VAL A 73 1.12 18.34 12.28
CA VAL A 73 1.50 19.69 11.83
C VAL A 73 2.97 19.72 11.41
N SER A 74 3.86 19.17 12.23
CA SER A 74 5.29 19.10 11.96
C SER A 74 5.62 18.25 10.73
N ALA A 75 4.95 17.10 10.57
CA ALA A 75 5.12 16.23 9.42
C ALA A 75 4.64 16.91 8.13
N GLU A 76 3.51 17.60 8.17
CA GLU A 76 2.94 18.29 7.02
C GLU A 76 3.83 19.43 6.54
N MET A 77 4.38 20.23 7.48
CA MET A 77 5.36 21.28 7.14
C MET A 77 6.63 20.67 6.57
N ARG A 78 7.20 19.61 7.20
CA ARG A 78 8.45 18.98 6.72
C ARG A 78 8.32 18.32 5.36
N ASN A 79 7.13 17.83 5.00
CA ASN A 79 6.88 17.21 3.71
C ASN A 79 6.71 18.24 2.58
N LYS A 80 6.47 19.52 2.90
CA LYS A 80 6.25 20.58 1.93
C LYS A 80 7.44 21.52 1.82
N LEU A 81 7.75 21.94 0.60
CA LEU A 81 8.84 22.87 0.34
C LEU A 81 8.59 24.28 0.92
N ASP A 82 7.32 24.69 0.99
CA ASP A 82 6.91 25.97 1.55
C ASP A 82 6.84 25.99 3.08
N LEU A 83 7.02 24.84 3.73
CA LEU A 83 6.91 24.65 5.19
C LEU A 83 5.58 25.15 5.77
N THR A 84 4.50 25.09 5.01
CA THR A 84 3.16 25.53 5.44
C THR A 84 2.20 24.35 5.64
N THR A 85 1.24 24.50 6.54
CA THR A 85 0.12 23.56 6.66
C THR A 85 -0.93 23.85 5.58
N THR A 86 -1.64 22.81 5.12
CA THR A 86 -2.75 22.94 4.17
C THR A 86 -3.99 23.43 4.90
N PRO A 87 -4.59 24.55 4.48
CA PRO A 87 -5.91 24.96 4.97
C PRO A 87 -6.96 23.89 4.66
N GLY A 88 -7.81 23.54 5.63
CA GLY A 88 -8.80 22.47 5.54
C GLY A 88 -8.20 21.06 5.45
N GLY A 89 -6.89 20.92 5.64
CA GLY A 89 -6.16 19.67 5.51
C GLY A 89 -6.12 18.83 6.78
N VAL A 90 -5.21 17.85 6.76
CA VAL A 90 -5.08 16.85 7.83
C VAL A 90 -4.63 17.48 9.14
N ALA A 91 -3.61 18.35 9.13
CA ALA A 91 -3.16 19.02 10.34
C ALA A 91 -4.28 19.81 11.05
N GLU A 92 -5.12 20.52 10.29
CA GLU A 92 -6.23 21.28 10.86
C GLU A 92 -7.32 20.35 11.41
N ALA A 93 -7.70 19.32 10.66
CA ALA A 93 -8.69 18.35 11.09
C ALA A 93 -8.27 17.62 12.38
N VAL A 94 -7.02 17.15 12.44
CA VAL A 94 -6.48 16.46 13.62
C VAL A 94 -6.35 17.42 14.81
N THR A 95 -5.99 18.69 14.58
CA THR A 95 -5.96 19.71 15.65
C THR A 95 -7.36 19.95 16.24
N THR A 96 -8.38 20.06 15.39
CA THR A 96 -9.77 20.23 15.84
C THR A 96 -10.28 18.99 16.57
N ALA A 97 -10.00 17.80 16.05
CA ALA A 97 -10.36 16.54 16.69
C ALA A 97 -9.69 16.38 18.07
N ALA A 98 -8.41 16.75 18.18
CA ALA A 98 -7.69 16.73 19.44
C ALA A 98 -8.32 17.68 20.47
N ARG A 99 -8.68 18.91 20.07
CA ARG A 99 -9.37 19.86 20.96
C ARG A 99 -10.70 19.30 21.46
N LEU A 100 -11.53 18.79 20.56
CA LEU A 100 -12.82 18.19 20.89
C LEU A 100 -12.66 17.03 21.91
N ASN A 101 -11.63 16.20 21.75
CA ASN A 101 -11.37 15.10 22.67
C ASN A 101 -10.86 15.54 24.04
N GLN A 102 -10.24 16.71 24.17
CA GLN A 102 -9.81 17.27 25.46
C GLN A 102 -10.97 17.95 26.21
N GLU A 103 -12.00 18.40 25.49
CA GLU A 103 -13.20 19.04 26.06
C GLU A 103 -14.26 18.04 26.54
N ARG A 104 -14.11 16.76 26.17
CA ARG A 104 -14.98 15.67 26.60
C ARG A 104 -14.27 14.89 27.73
N PRO A 105 -14.80 14.91 28.98
CA PRO A 105 -14.20 14.20 30.12
C PRO A 105 -14.32 12.68 29.99
#